data_AF-D3TKR5-F1
#
_entry.id   AF-D3TKR5-F1
#
_cell.length_a   1.000
_cell.length_b   1.000
_cell.length_c   1.000
_cell.angle_alpha   90.00
_cell.angle_beta   90.00
_cell.angle_gamma   90.00
#
_symmetry.space_group_name_H-M   'P 1'
#
loop_
_entity.id
_entity.type
_entity.pdbx_description
1 polymer ?
#
loop_
_entity_poly.entity_id
_entity_poly.type
_entity_poly.pdbx_seq_one_letter_code
_entity_poly.pdbx_strand_id
1 'polypeptide(L)'
;MLQLRSVSTFTIATFLMVLSAVAIVVVAQQLKANQEDPCKVKGRVVGDVTHCDRYWECVNNQPELYDCPNGLVFAGKHRGVTEGCDYP
;
A
#
# COMPACT_ATOMS: atom_id res chain seq x y z
N MET A 1 15.81 -49.02 -13.90
CA MET A 1 16.07 -48.40 -12.58
C MET A 1 16.78 -47.04 -12.66
N LEU A 2 17.71 -46.77 -13.60
CA LEU A 2 18.43 -45.49 -13.68
C LEU A 2 17.60 -44.31 -14.22
N GLN A 3 16.71 -44.53 -15.21
CA GLN A 3 15.91 -43.46 -15.83
C GLN A 3 14.85 -42.86 -14.88
N LEU A 4 14.32 -43.66 -13.95
CA LEU A 4 13.29 -43.21 -12.99
C LEU A 4 13.88 -42.30 -11.89
N ARG A 5 15.15 -42.50 -11.52
CA ARG A 5 15.90 -41.65 -10.58
C ARG A 5 16.29 -40.29 -11.18
N SER A 6 16.60 -40.26 -12.48
CA SER A 6 16.89 -39.01 -13.20
C SER A 6 15.64 -38.13 -13.34
N VAL A 7 14.51 -38.70 -13.79
CA VAL A 7 13.24 -37.96 -13.91
C VAL A 7 12.76 -37.41 -12.55
N SER A 8 12.89 -38.20 -11.47
CA SER A 8 12.53 -37.75 -10.12
C SER A 8 13.43 -36.66 -9.57
N THR A 9 14.71 -36.62 -9.93
CA THR A 9 15.63 -35.57 -9.48
C THR A 9 15.41 -34.26 -10.23
N PHE A 10 15.09 -34.33 -11.53
CA PHE A 10 14.68 -33.17 -12.32
C PHE A 10 13.37 -32.55 -11.83
N THR A 11 12.35 -33.35 -11.51
CA THR A 11 11.07 -32.83 -10.99
C THR A 11 11.21 -32.24 -9.59
N ILE A 12 12.04 -32.81 -8.72
CA ILE A 12 12.32 -32.25 -7.39
C ILE A 12 13.10 -30.93 -7.51
N ALA A 13 14.11 -30.87 -8.38
CA ALA A 13 14.91 -29.66 -8.57
C ALA A 13 14.08 -28.49 -9.13
N THR A 14 13.17 -28.74 -10.07
CA THR A 14 12.26 -27.70 -10.58
C THR A 14 11.27 -27.25 -9.51
N PHE A 15 10.74 -28.17 -8.69
CA PHE A 15 9.85 -27.80 -7.58
C PHE A 15 10.55 -26.90 -6.55
N LEU A 16 11.79 -27.20 -6.18
CA LEU A 16 12.59 -26.39 -5.26
C LEU A 16 12.94 -25.00 -5.83
N MET A 17 13.25 -24.92 -7.12
CA MET A 17 13.45 -23.63 -7.81
C MET A 17 12.19 -22.77 -7.81
N VAL A 18 11.02 -23.37 -8.07
CA VAL A 18 9.75 -22.65 -8.07
C VAL A 18 9.40 -22.18 -6.66
N LEU A 19 9.57 -23.02 -5.63
CA LEU A 19 9.29 -22.65 -4.23
C LEU A 19 10.18 -21.50 -3.75
N SER A 20 11.47 -21.52 -4.08
CA SER A 20 12.39 -20.43 -3.73
C SER A 20 12.04 -19.13 -4.46
N ALA A 21 11.70 -19.19 -5.75
CA ALA A 21 11.23 -18.03 -6.49
C ALA A 21 9.94 -17.44 -5.90
N VAL A 22 8.96 -18.27 -5.54
CA VAL A 22 7.71 -17.83 -4.90
C VAL A 22 8.00 -17.18 -3.54
N ALA A 23 8.88 -17.77 -2.72
CA ALA A 23 9.26 -17.18 -1.44
C ALA A 23 9.92 -15.80 -1.60
N ILE A 24 10.77 -15.62 -2.61
CA ILE A 24 11.40 -14.31 -2.93
C ILE A 24 10.34 -13.27 -3.31
N VAL A 25 9.35 -13.64 -4.12
CA VAL A 25 8.26 -12.73 -4.51
C VAL A 25 7.39 -12.34 -3.32
N VAL A 26 7.07 -13.27 -2.41
CA VAL A 26 6.25 -13.00 -1.22
C VAL A 26 6.93 -12.01 -0.27
N VAL A 27 8.25 -12.11 -0.09
CA VAL A 27 9.01 -11.18 0.77
C VAL A 27 9.03 -9.75 0.21
N ALA A 28 9.05 -9.59 -1.11
CA ALA A 28 9.11 -8.27 -1.75
C ALA A 28 7.83 -7.42 -1.61
N GLN A 29 6.69 -8.01 -1.24
CA GLN A 29 5.40 -7.30 -1.21
C GLN A 29 5.16 -6.46 0.05
N GLN A 30 6.00 -6.57 1.08
CA GLN A 30 5.71 -6.03 2.42
C GLN A 30 6.09 -4.55 2.62
N LEU A 31 6.60 -3.85 1.61
CA LEU A 31 7.07 -2.46 1.75
C LEU A 31 6.04 -1.39 1.36
N LYS A 32 4.79 -1.74 1.04
CA LYS A 32 3.77 -0.73 0.80
C LYS A 32 3.35 -0.09 2.13
N ALA A 33 3.53 1.22 2.23
CA ALA A 33 2.95 2.00 3.32
C ALA A 33 1.44 1.73 3.36
N ASN A 34 0.94 1.34 4.53
CA ASN A 34 -0.44 0.92 4.72
C ASN A 34 -1.35 2.15 4.81
N GLN A 35 -1.75 2.70 3.66
CA GLN A 35 -2.69 3.81 3.56
C GLN A 35 -4.11 3.33 3.90
N GLU A 36 -4.78 4.01 4.84
CA GLU A 36 -6.18 3.73 5.17
C GLU A 36 -7.11 4.17 4.02
N ASP A 37 -8.18 3.40 3.78
CA ASP A 37 -9.15 3.68 2.73
C ASP A 37 -10.14 4.77 3.21
N PRO A 38 -10.13 5.99 2.62
CA PRO A 38 -11.04 7.05 3.03
C PRO A 38 -12.51 6.66 2.87
N CYS A 39 -12.86 5.78 1.94
CA CYS A 39 -14.25 5.38 1.71
C CYS A 39 -14.80 4.46 2.81
N LYS A 40 -13.93 3.87 3.64
CA LYS A 40 -14.32 3.01 4.77
C LYS A 40 -14.44 3.75 6.09
N VAL A 41 -13.84 4.93 6.22
CA VAL A 41 -13.93 5.73 7.45
C VAL A 41 -15.17 6.61 7.46
N LYS A 42 -15.73 6.87 8.66
CA LYS A 42 -16.91 7.74 8.82
C LYS A 42 -16.69 9.16 8.31
N GLY A 43 -15.46 9.67 8.43
CA GLY A 43 -15.11 11.03 7.99
C GLY A 43 -15.04 11.19 6.47
N ARG A 44 -14.92 10.09 5.72
CA ARG A 44 -14.58 10.08 4.29
C ARG A 44 -13.28 10.78 3.90
N VAL A 45 -12.43 11.10 4.88
CA VAL A 45 -11.15 11.80 4.70
C VAL A 45 -10.12 11.19 5.65
N VAL A 46 -8.91 10.92 5.18
CA VAL A 46 -7.77 10.42 5.97
C VAL A 46 -6.48 11.10 5.52
N GLY A 47 -5.48 11.25 6.40
CA GLY A 47 -4.17 11.78 6.01
C GLY A 47 -3.38 10.79 5.15
N ASP A 48 -2.46 11.29 4.33
CA ASP A 48 -1.50 10.44 3.64
C ASP A 48 -0.40 9.96 4.60
N VAL A 49 -0.08 8.67 4.54
CA VAL A 49 0.91 8.05 5.46
C VAL A 49 2.36 8.39 5.12
N THR A 50 2.61 8.97 3.94
CA THR A 50 3.95 9.34 3.46
C THR A 50 4.20 10.84 3.39
N HIS A 51 3.15 11.64 3.18
CA HIS A 51 3.23 13.09 2.94
C HIS A 51 2.27 13.84 3.89
N CYS A 52 2.80 14.64 4.81
CA CYS A 52 1.99 15.35 5.80
C CYS A 52 1.15 16.49 5.22
N ASP A 53 1.53 16.99 4.05
CA ASP A 53 0.84 18.00 3.24
C ASP A 53 -0.23 17.40 2.32
N ARG A 54 -0.56 16.10 2.47
CA ARG A 54 -1.54 15.41 1.65
C ARG A 54 -2.59 14.69 2.46
N TYR A 55 -3.78 14.59 1.87
CA TYR A 55 -4.88 13.80 2.41
C TYR A 55 -5.65 13.11 1.29
N TRP A 56 -6.27 11.99 1.64
CA TRP A 56 -7.15 11.21 0.79
C TRP A 56 -8.60 11.48 1.16
N GLU A 57 -9.43 11.78 0.17
CA GLU A 57 -10.88 11.97 0.33
C GLU A 57 -11.67 11.02 -0.58
N CYS A 58 -12.78 10.51 -0.08
CA CYS A 58 -13.64 9.62 -0.83
C CYS A 58 -14.68 10.40 -1.65
N VAL A 59 -14.41 10.56 -2.94
CA VAL A 59 -15.28 11.23 -3.91
C VAL A 59 -15.91 10.17 -4.83
N ASN A 60 -17.24 10.13 -4.95
CA ASN A 60 -17.94 9.13 -5.77
C ASN A 60 -17.54 7.66 -5.51
N ASN A 61 -17.24 7.31 -4.25
CA ASN A 61 -16.72 6.00 -3.83
C ASN A 61 -15.34 5.63 -4.43
N GLN A 62 -14.57 6.64 -4.84
CA GLN A 62 -13.18 6.51 -5.25
C GLN A 62 -12.31 7.35 -4.31
N PRO A 63 -11.17 6.82 -3.82
CA PRO A 63 -10.20 7.59 -3.08
C PRO A 63 -9.45 8.54 -4.03
N GLU A 64 -9.53 9.84 -3.76
CA GLU A 64 -8.82 10.89 -4.48
C GLU A 64 -7.82 11.58 -3.54
N LEU A 65 -6.66 11.95 -4.09
CA LEU A 65 -5.56 12.59 -3.36
C LEU A 65 -5.62 14.11 -3.52
N TYR A 66 -5.48 14.83 -2.41
CA TYR A 66 -5.48 16.28 -2.36
C TYR A 66 -4.25 16.78 -1.61
N ASP A 67 -3.69 17.91 -2.08
CA ASP A 67 -2.57 18.61 -1.45
C ASP A 67 -3.07 19.82 -0.65
N CYS A 68 -2.49 20.05 0.52
CA CYS A 68 -2.71 21.23 1.32
C CYS A 68 -1.98 22.45 0.71
N PRO A 69 -2.66 23.60 0.52
CA PRO A 69 -2.05 24.77 -0.10
C PRO A 69 -1.05 25.45 0.86
N ASN A 70 -0.17 26.30 0.32
CA ASN A 70 0.72 27.20 1.08
C ASN A 70 1.65 26.50 2.09
N GLY A 71 1.97 25.22 1.91
CA GLY A 71 2.82 24.46 2.84
C GLY A 71 2.12 24.12 4.16
N LEU A 72 0.80 24.13 4.19
CA LEU A 72 0.01 23.64 5.31
C LEU A 72 0.06 22.10 5.37
N VAL A 73 -0.27 21.55 6.53
CA VAL A 73 -0.34 20.11 6.76
C VAL A 73 -1.77 19.68 7.10
N PHE A 74 -2.14 18.45 6.78
CA PHE A 74 -3.46 17.94 7.09
C PHE A 74 -3.65 17.76 8.60
N ALA A 75 -4.52 18.57 9.20
CA ALA A 75 -4.84 18.59 10.64
C ALA A 75 -6.13 17.82 10.97
N GLY A 76 -6.88 17.40 9.95
CA GLY A 76 -8.11 16.62 10.08
C GLY A 76 -9.34 17.35 9.54
N LYS A 77 -10.38 16.57 9.21
CA LYS A 77 -11.63 17.11 8.66
C LYS A 77 -12.27 18.13 9.60
N HIS A 78 -12.67 19.27 9.05
CA HIS A 78 -13.25 20.42 9.78
C HIS A 78 -12.32 21.08 10.80
N ARG A 79 -10.99 20.92 10.64
CA ARG A 79 -9.98 21.66 11.40
C ARG A 79 -9.21 22.62 10.50
N GLY A 80 -8.36 23.41 11.14
CA GLY A 80 -7.41 24.27 10.45
C GLY A 80 -8.00 25.53 9.83
N VAL A 81 -7.15 26.19 9.05
CA VAL A 81 -7.44 27.48 8.41
C VAL A 81 -8.20 27.29 7.10
N THR A 82 -8.02 26.16 6.42
CA THR A 82 -8.69 25.84 5.15
C THR A 82 -8.86 24.34 4.95
N GLU A 83 -10.06 23.86 4.64
CA GLU A 83 -10.36 22.47 4.21
C GLU A 83 -9.67 21.34 5.01
N GLY A 84 -9.44 21.50 6.32
CA GLY A 84 -8.75 20.49 7.13
C GLY A 84 -7.23 20.62 7.18
N CYS A 85 -6.65 21.65 6.58
CA CYS A 85 -5.23 21.98 6.59
C CYS A 85 -4.90 23.11 7.58
N ASP A 86 -3.82 22.97 8.34
CA ASP A 86 -3.33 23.95 9.32
C ASP A 86 -1.79 24.07 9.28
N TYR A 87 -1.24 25.03 10.02
CA TYR A 87 0.20 25.08 10.27
C TYR A 87 0.63 23.88 11.13
N PRO A 88 1.83 23.31 10.87
CA PRO A 88 2.34 22.15 11.59
C PRO A 88 2.56 22.39 13.09
#